data_AF-A0A8E2JNS6-F1
#
_entry.id   AF-A0A8E2JNS6-F1
#
_cell.length_a   1.000
_cell.length_b   1.000
_cell.length_c   1.000
_cell.angle_alpha   90.00
_cell.angle_beta   90.00
_cell.angle_gamma   90.00
#
_symmetry.space_group_name_H-M   'P 1'
#
loop_
_entity.id
_entity.type
_entity.pdbx_description
1 polymer ?
#
loop_
_entity_poly.entity_id
_entity_poly.type
_entity_poly.pdbx_seq_one_letter_code
_entity_poly.pdbx_strand_id
1 'polypeptide(L)'
;MYNALMPGNIALFSRPHPSIAPTAYYDLTGTEVPSWPLAATYLPFRDLARDLIVPQHGVILLENAPFDIMRNEIVAFLGRAAKIVQCPPGSGFHSVHVNYDRNLGKAYNVFVELDREEDAQEVVQSFTDYQAARGYPRRLRNRQVKVSAVGQEELMKAIFPRVKCCEFVGTVPYVTQAKEHESAFQGFLVEEELRSLVKFANKPGKTVFCKDSPQRPYEAMISLLAKYPWQSNDIYTLKERDMLFYYVEKMARQLLGQIPAHQGGAFHTRLNAQLLTELVVVACGCCGFNSNQQAHLVALTDGFLTMQIPISRLAFYAPFDCLAVHPGAQEFLVEYFTILIREGTLREDLNDPQWLAATIAAYPQARARPFGLYSSPVGQTRGEMTLRAIGEAETFEVSRILKTVLNYATENPQLHLLNIWSHPQPFAGPY
;
A
#
# COMPACT_ATOMS: atom_id res chain seq x y z
N MET A 1 24.75 -8.37 -5.04
CA MET A 1 24.31 -7.32 -5.98
C MET A 1 23.14 -6.61 -5.33
N TYR A 2 23.34 -5.36 -4.93
CA TYR A 2 22.31 -4.58 -4.23
C TYR A 2 21.26 -4.13 -5.25
N ASN A 3 20.07 -4.72 -5.16
CA ASN A 3 18.92 -4.31 -5.96
C ASN A 3 18.55 -2.88 -5.57
N ALA A 4 18.62 -1.98 -6.54
CA ALA A 4 18.13 -0.62 -6.39
C ALA A 4 16.63 -0.68 -6.05
N LEU A 5 16.31 -0.18 -4.85
CA LEU A 5 14.97 0.10 -4.35
C LEU A 5 14.19 0.87 -5.42
N MET A 6 12.86 0.70 -5.48
CA MET A 6 12.00 1.69 -6.12
C MET A 6 12.18 3.00 -5.34
N PRO A 7 12.93 3.99 -5.84
CA PRO A 7 13.36 5.13 -5.03
C PRO A 7 12.20 6.03 -4.64
N GLY A 8 11.08 5.95 -5.37
CA GLY A 8 9.95 6.84 -5.21
C GLY A 8 9.02 6.51 -4.04
N ASN A 9 8.93 5.24 -3.59
CA ASN A 9 8.15 4.95 -2.37
C ASN A 9 8.76 5.62 -1.13
N ILE A 10 10.07 5.84 -1.10
CA ILE A 10 10.76 6.52 0.01
C ILE A 10 10.38 8.01 0.07
N ALA A 11 10.07 8.64 -1.07
CA ALA A 11 9.74 10.06 -1.16
C ALA A 11 8.36 10.42 -0.58
N LEU A 12 7.50 9.42 -0.32
CA LEU A 12 6.20 9.61 0.34
C LEU A 12 6.30 9.67 1.87
N PHE A 13 7.47 9.38 2.46
CA PHE A 13 7.66 9.38 3.91
C PHE A 13 8.46 10.61 4.37
N SER A 14 8.03 11.17 5.49
CA SER A 14 8.25 12.58 5.82
C SER A 14 9.69 13.04 6.03
N ARG A 15 10.64 12.13 6.25
CA ARG A 15 12.09 12.39 6.31
C ARG A 15 12.86 11.10 5.97
N PRO A 16 14.11 11.18 5.47
CA PRO A 16 14.98 10.02 5.46
C PRO A 16 15.14 9.51 6.90
N HIS A 17 14.47 8.41 7.21
CA HIS A 17 14.50 7.80 8.53
C HIS A 17 15.88 7.14 8.76
N PRO A 18 16.50 7.24 9.95
CA PRO A 18 17.84 6.68 10.18
C PRO A 18 17.98 5.20 9.80
N SER A 19 16.90 4.42 9.88
CA SER A 19 16.89 3.00 9.48
C SER A 19 17.15 2.74 7.99
N ILE A 20 17.00 3.75 7.11
CA ILE A 20 17.25 3.60 5.67
C ILE A 20 18.70 3.93 5.29
N ALA A 21 19.47 4.50 6.22
CA ALA A 21 20.87 4.81 5.98
C ALA A 21 21.65 3.51 5.67
N PRO A 22 22.54 3.50 4.66
CA PRO A 22 23.37 2.33 4.39
C PRO A 22 24.24 1.89 5.59
N THR A 23 24.53 2.83 6.49
CA THR A 23 25.32 2.63 7.71
C THR A 23 24.47 2.29 8.94
N ALA A 24 23.13 2.29 8.84
CA ALA A 24 22.22 2.22 9.98
C ALA A 24 22.51 1.08 10.97
N TYR A 25 22.80 -0.11 10.45
CA TYR A 25 23.18 -1.25 11.29
C TYR A 25 24.49 -0.97 12.07
N TYR A 26 25.53 -0.49 11.38
CA TYR A 26 26.83 -0.21 11.98
C TYR A 26 26.77 0.95 12.98
N ASP A 27 26.02 2.00 12.65
CA ASP A 27 25.81 3.17 13.50
C ASP A 27 25.07 2.78 14.79
N LEU A 28 24.18 1.79 14.72
CA LEU A 28 23.46 1.25 15.87
C LEU A 28 24.33 0.30 16.70
N THR A 29 24.94 -0.70 16.08
CA THR A 29 25.58 -1.80 16.82
C THR A 29 27.01 -1.51 17.24
N GLY A 30 27.70 -0.58 16.57
CA GLY A 30 29.08 -0.18 16.92
C GLY A 30 29.96 -1.36 17.35
N THR A 31 30.54 -1.26 18.57
CA THR A 31 31.28 -2.33 19.27
C THR A 31 30.60 -2.84 20.54
N GLU A 32 29.49 -2.23 20.98
CA GLU A 32 28.82 -2.50 22.26
C GLU A 32 27.31 -2.68 22.09
N VAL A 33 26.63 -3.22 23.10
CA VAL A 33 25.15 -3.34 23.11
C VAL A 33 24.52 -1.95 23.10
N PRO A 34 23.66 -1.60 22.14
CA PRO A 34 23.07 -0.27 22.07
C PRO A 34 22.05 -0.01 23.18
N SER A 35 22.02 1.22 23.69
CA SER A 35 20.95 1.66 24.58
C SER A 35 19.60 1.69 23.87
N TRP A 36 18.50 1.50 24.63
CA TRP A 36 17.15 1.59 24.07
C TRP A 36 16.86 2.92 23.34
N PRO A 37 17.20 4.11 23.89
CA PRO A 37 16.96 5.37 23.17
C PRO A 37 17.65 5.44 21.81
N LEU A 38 18.87 4.89 21.69
CA LEU A 38 19.57 4.80 20.41
C LEU A 38 18.86 3.81 19.47
N ALA A 39 18.55 2.61 19.95
CA ALA A 39 17.85 1.58 19.17
C ALA A 39 16.48 2.06 18.64
N ALA A 40 15.71 2.77 19.46
CA ALA A 40 14.41 3.31 19.06
C ALA A 40 14.51 4.27 17.86
N THR A 41 15.64 4.97 17.69
CA THR A 41 15.90 5.87 16.56
C THR A 41 16.09 5.12 15.23
N TYR A 42 16.54 3.87 15.29
CA TYR A 42 16.80 3.02 14.13
C TYR A 42 15.75 1.93 13.92
N LEU A 43 14.70 1.87 14.75
CA LEU A 43 13.68 0.83 14.66
C LEU A 43 13.03 0.81 13.27
N PRO A 44 13.12 -0.31 12.51
CA PRO A 44 12.62 -0.37 11.14
C PRO A 44 11.13 -0.71 11.07
N PHE A 45 10.51 -1.17 12.16
CA PHE A 45 9.07 -1.48 12.22
C PHE A 45 8.29 -0.23 12.63
N ARG A 46 7.45 0.28 11.73
CA ARG A 46 6.76 1.56 11.90
C ARG A 46 5.31 1.50 11.42
N ASP A 47 4.49 2.38 11.99
CA ASP A 47 3.17 2.70 11.45
C ASP A 47 3.37 3.68 10.28
N LEU A 48 3.46 3.10 9.07
CA LEU A 48 3.77 3.85 7.85
C LEU A 48 2.68 4.87 7.48
N ALA A 49 1.44 4.67 7.94
CA ALA A 49 0.35 5.62 7.69
C ALA A 49 0.57 6.94 8.43
N ARG A 50 1.21 6.92 9.62
CA ARG A 50 1.53 8.12 10.40
C ARG A 50 2.69 8.92 9.83
N ASP A 51 3.58 8.27 9.11
CA ASP A 51 4.77 8.90 8.52
C ASP A 51 4.50 9.43 7.10
N LEU A 52 3.31 9.15 6.54
CA LEU A 52 2.92 9.51 5.18
C LEU A 52 2.78 11.03 5.02
N ILE A 53 3.51 11.60 4.07
CA ILE A 53 3.21 12.93 3.55
C ILE A 53 2.15 12.77 2.48
N VAL A 54 1.07 13.53 2.60
CA VAL A 54 0.06 13.64 1.57
C VAL A 54 0.49 14.71 0.57
N PRO A 55 0.97 14.34 -0.63
CA PRO A 55 1.27 15.32 -1.66
C PRO A 55 -0.03 15.96 -2.16
N GLN A 56 0.03 17.27 -2.40
CA GLN A 56 -1.04 17.99 -3.08
C GLN A 56 -0.72 18.02 -4.57
N HIS A 57 -1.46 17.24 -5.35
CA HIS A 57 -1.31 17.15 -6.80
C HIS A 57 -2.39 17.96 -7.50
N GLY A 58 -2.05 18.56 -8.65
CA GLY A 58 -3.03 19.13 -9.54
C GLY A 58 -3.86 18.03 -10.19
N VAL A 59 -5.14 18.28 -10.46
CA VAL A 59 -6.01 17.30 -11.11
C VAL A 59 -6.64 17.92 -12.34
N ILE A 60 -6.59 17.18 -13.45
CA ILE A 60 -7.37 17.50 -14.64
C ILE A 60 -8.48 16.47 -14.84
N LEU A 61 -9.63 16.95 -15.27
CA LEU A 61 -10.81 16.18 -15.65
C LEU A 61 -10.95 16.17 -17.17
N LEU A 62 -11.06 14.96 -17.73
CA LEU A 62 -11.37 14.72 -19.14
C LEU A 62 -12.81 14.23 -19.24
N GLU A 63 -13.69 15.09 -19.74
CA GLU A 63 -15.09 14.77 -19.99
C GLU A 63 -15.29 14.24 -21.42
N ASN A 64 -16.26 13.33 -21.60
CA ASN A 64 -16.59 12.71 -22.91
C ASN A 64 -15.44 11.89 -23.55
N ALA A 65 -14.54 11.34 -22.72
CA ALA A 65 -13.55 10.36 -23.19
C ALA A 65 -14.23 9.08 -23.73
N PRO A 66 -13.66 8.42 -24.76
CA PRO A 66 -14.16 7.13 -25.23
C PRO A 66 -14.22 6.10 -24.08
N PHE A 67 -15.30 5.32 -23.99
CA PHE A 67 -15.49 4.37 -22.89
C PHE A 67 -14.39 3.30 -22.83
N ASP A 68 -13.82 2.93 -23.98
CA ASP A 68 -12.84 1.86 -24.13
C ASP A 68 -11.38 2.35 -24.13
N ILE A 69 -11.17 3.62 -23.78
CA ILE A 69 -9.88 4.31 -23.84
C ILE A 69 -8.82 3.66 -22.94
N MET A 70 -7.63 3.43 -23.46
CA MET A 70 -6.51 2.91 -22.67
C MET A 70 -5.73 4.03 -21.99
N ARG A 71 -5.12 3.76 -20.85
CA ARG A 71 -4.33 4.76 -20.10
C ARG A 71 -3.18 5.34 -20.93
N ASN A 72 -2.50 4.52 -21.72
CA ASN A 72 -1.43 4.99 -22.62
C ASN A 72 -1.93 6.00 -23.67
N GLU A 73 -3.18 5.90 -24.11
CA GLU A 73 -3.78 6.86 -25.04
C GLU A 73 -4.08 8.20 -24.36
N ILE A 74 -4.47 8.18 -23.09
CA ILE A 74 -4.64 9.39 -22.27
C ILE A 74 -3.29 10.07 -22.05
N VAL A 75 -2.26 9.31 -21.68
CA VAL A 75 -0.89 9.82 -21.53
C VAL A 75 -0.37 10.41 -22.85
N ALA A 76 -0.60 9.74 -23.98
CA ALA A 76 -0.21 10.23 -25.30
C ALA A 76 -0.97 11.50 -25.71
N PHE A 77 -2.26 11.59 -25.36
CA PHE A 77 -3.12 12.74 -25.65
C PHE A 77 -2.70 14.01 -24.91
N LEU A 78 -2.35 13.86 -23.63
CA LEU A 78 -1.83 14.95 -22.81
C LEU A 78 -0.41 15.34 -23.21
N GLY A 79 0.39 14.36 -23.63
CA GLY A 79 1.75 14.55 -24.09
C GLY A 79 2.75 14.75 -22.95
N ARG A 80 4.04 14.88 -23.30
CA ARG A 80 5.15 14.92 -22.34
C ARG A 80 5.14 16.14 -21.41
N ALA A 81 4.48 17.22 -21.81
CA ALA A 81 4.43 18.45 -21.02
C ALA A 81 3.57 18.32 -19.75
N ALA A 82 2.67 17.33 -19.69
CA ALA A 82 1.67 17.25 -18.63
C ALA A 82 2.21 16.81 -17.26
N LYS A 83 3.48 16.39 -17.12
CA LYS A 83 4.10 15.97 -15.83
C LYS A 83 3.16 15.11 -14.96
N ILE A 84 2.65 14.03 -15.56
CA ILE A 84 1.69 13.15 -14.91
C ILE A 84 2.39 12.40 -13.77
N VAL A 85 1.77 12.39 -12.59
CA VAL A 85 2.29 11.73 -11.39
C VAL A 85 2.43 10.24 -11.62
N GLN A 86 3.46 9.64 -11.02
CA GLN A 86 3.61 8.19 -10.99
C GLN A 86 3.01 7.61 -9.70
N CYS A 87 2.22 6.53 -9.81
CA CYS A 87 1.58 5.87 -8.68
C CYS A 87 1.82 4.36 -8.67
N PRO A 88 2.55 3.82 -7.67
CA PRO A 88 3.36 4.55 -6.68
C PRO A 88 4.55 5.25 -7.33
N PRO A 89 5.18 6.25 -6.68
CA PRO A 89 6.29 6.98 -7.30
C PRO A 89 7.46 6.06 -7.64
N GLY A 90 8.07 6.25 -8.81
CA GLY A 90 9.17 5.41 -9.31
C GLY A 90 8.75 4.09 -9.97
N SER A 91 7.44 3.77 -9.99
CA SER A 91 6.93 2.55 -10.63
C SER A 91 6.81 2.63 -12.16
N GLY A 92 6.78 3.83 -12.74
CA GLY A 92 6.49 4.04 -14.15
C GLY A 92 5.00 3.90 -14.54
N PHE A 93 4.11 3.64 -13.59
CA PHE A 93 2.65 3.71 -13.80
C PHE A 93 2.14 5.12 -13.52
N HIS A 94 1.32 5.67 -14.41
CA HIS A 94 0.80 7.03 -14.29
C HIS A 94 -0.54 7.08 -13.52
N SER A 95 -0.73 8.10 -12.68
CA SER A 95 -1.98 8.39 -11.95
C SER A 95 -3.10 8.82 -12.90
N VAL A 96 -3.70 7.82 -13.56
CA VAL A 96 -4.86 7.98 -14.45
C VAL A 96 -6.03 7.18 -13.87
N HIS A 97 -7.03 7.91 -13.38
CA HIS A 97 -8.20 7.37 -12.70
C HIS A 97 -9.41 7.49 -13.62
N VAL A 98 -9.79 6.39 -14.25
CA VAL A 98 -11.05 6.31 -14.99
C VAL A 98 -12.15 6.05 -13.98
N ASN A 99 -13.08 7.00 -13.83
CA ASN A 99 -14.15 6.82 -12.86
C ASN A 99 -15.08 5.68 -13.31
N TYR A 100 -15.43 4.82 -12.38
CA TYR A 100 -16.10 3.55 -12.63
C TYR A 100 -17.22 3.34 -11.61
N ASP A 101 -18.45 3.34 -12.07
CA ASP A 101 -19.61 2.94 -11.26
C ASP A 101 -19.51 1.45 -10.95
N ARG A 102 -19.18 1.14 -9.70
CA ARG A 102 -18.99 -0.22 -9.20
C ARG A 102 -20.29 -1.02 -9.08
N ASN A 103 -21.46 -0.39 -9.18
CA ASN A 103 -22.76 -1.07 -9.17
C ASN A 103 -23.26 -1.34 -10.59
N LEU A 104 -23.11 -0.36 -11.49
CA LEU A 104 -23.59 -0.45 -12.87
C LEU A 104 -22.56 -1.01 -13.85
N GLY A 105 -21.29 -1.04 -13.45
CA GLY A 105 -20.17 -1.44 -14.29
C GLY A 105 -19.90 -0.47 -15.44
N LYS A 106 -20.17 0.83 -15.24
CA LYS A 106 -20.03 1.88 -16.26
C LYS A 106 -18.83 2.74 -15.97
N ALA A 107 -18.00 3.00 -16.99
CA ALA A 107 -16.91 3.96 -16.89
C ALA A 107 -17.32 5.30 -17.48
N TYR A 108 -17.03 6.40 -16.79
CA TYR A 108 -17.33 7.75 -17.22
C TYR A 108 -16.24 8.68 -16.70
N ASN A 109 -15.87 9.69 -17.47
CA ASN A 109 -14.85 10.67 -17.11
C ASN A 109 -13.47 10.07 -16.76
N VAL A 110 -12.42 10.86 -16.94
CA VAL A 110 -11.07 10.46 -16.55
C VAL A 110 -10.45 11.59 -15.77
N PHE A 111 -9.93 11.27 -14.60
CA PHE A 111 -9.13 12.18 -13.80
C PHE A 111 -7.66 11.80 -13.96
N VAL A 112 -6.79 12.81 -14.09
CA VAL A 112 -5.34 12.60 -14.19
C VAL A 112 -4.67 13.52 -13.18
N GLU A 113 -3.82 12.95 -12.33
CA GLU A 113 -3.04 13.71 -11.36
C GLU A 113 -1.72 14.18 -11.98
N LEU A 114 -1.40 15.45 -11.79
CA LEU A 114 -0.17 16.11 -12.23
C LEU A 114 0.64 16.56 -11.02
N ASP A 115 1.95 16.74 -11.19
CA ASP A 115 2.85 17.02 -10.06
C ASP A 115 2.36 18.17 -9.17
N ARG A 116 1.86 19.26 -9.77
CA ARG A 116 1.31 20.43 -9.06
C ARG A 116 0.03 20.99 -9.69
N GLU A 117 -0.66 21.85 -8.95
CA GLU A 117 -1.87 22.53 -9.43
C GLU A 117 -1.58 23.47 -10.60
N GLU A 118 -0.42 24.13 -10.62
CA GLU A 118 -0.02 25.00 -11.73
C GLU A 118 0.14 24.20 -13.02
N ASP A 119 0.69 22.99 -12.94
CA ASP A 119 0.82 22.11 -14.11
C ASP A 119 -0.55 21.74 -14.71
N ALA A 120 -1.59 21.60 -13.86
CA ALA A 120 -2.96 21.33 -14.32
C ALA A 120 -3.54 22.54 -15.07
N GLN A 121 -3.29 23.75 -14.58
CA GLN A 121 -3.70 24.98 -15.24
C GLN A 121 -2.96 25.18 -16.58
N GLU A 122 -1.65 24.93 -16.62
CA GLU A 122 -0.84 25.00 -17.84
C GLU A 122 -1.33 24.03 -18.93
N VAL A 123 -1.67 22.79 -18.55
CA VAL A 123 -2.24 21.81 -19.49
C VAL A 123 -3.57 22.33 -20.04
N VAL A 124 -4.49 22.78 -19.20
CA VAL A 124 -5.80 23.29 -19.65
C VAL A 124 -5.63 24.50 -20.57
N GLN A 125 -4.72 25.42 -20.24
CA GLN A 125 -4.42 26.57 -21.08
C GLN A 125 -3.87 26.14 -22.44
N SER A 126 -2.95 25.17 -22.48
CA SER A 126 -2.41 24.64 -23.73
C SER A 126 -3.48 24.05 -24.65
N PHE A 127 -4.48 23.37 -24.08
CA PHE A 127 -5.63 22.86 -24.84
C PHE A 127 -6.53 23.99 -25.37
N THR A 128 -6.73 25.03 -24.57
CA THR A 128 -7.50 26.23 -24.94
C THR A 128 -6.81 27.01 -26.06
N ASP A 129 -5.50 27.25 -25.94
CA ASP A 129 -4.69 27.94 -26.94
C ASP A 129 -4.65 27.17 -28.27
N TYR A 130 -4.54 25.85 -28.19
CA TYR A 130 -4.62 25.00 -29.38
C TYR A 130 -5.98 25.16 -30.08
N GLN A 131 -7.08 25.14 -29.33
CA GLN A 131 -8.41 25.32 -29.89
C GLN A 131 -8.57 26.70 -30.52
N ALA A 132 -8.06 27.76 -29.88
CA ALA A 132 -8.08 29.11 -30.41
C ALA A 132 -7.26 29.23 -31.71
N ALA A 133 -6.07 28.63 -31.76
CA ALA A 133 -5.18 28.71 -32.91
C ALA A 133 -5.63 27.87 -34.11
N ARG A 134 -6.25 26.70 -33.87
CA ARG A 134 -6.68 25.77 -34.94
C ARG A 134 -8.15 25.89 -35.31
N GLY A 135 -8.97 26.54 -34.48
CA GLY A 135 -10.42 26.67 -34.65
C GLY A 135 -11.22 25.41 -34.29
N TYR A 136 -10.58 24.37 -33.75
CA TYR A 136 -11.25 23.14 -33.30
C TYR A 136 -10.54 22.52 -32.09
N PRO A 137 -11.28 21.86 -31.16
CA PRO A 137 -10.70 21.22 -30.00
C PRO A 137 -9.89 19.98 -30.38
N ARG A 138 -8.85 19.67 -29.59
CA ARG A 138 -8.14 18.39 -29.70
C ARG A 138 -9.12 17.23 -29.52
N ARG A 139 -8.89 16.15 -30.28
CA ARG A 139 -9.73 14.96 -30.24
C ARG A 139 -8.96 13.79 -29.66
N LEU A 140 -9.65 13.02 -28.83
CA LEU A 140 -9.18 11.71 -28.38
C LEU A 140 -9.87 10.66 -29.23
N ARG A 141 -9.11 10.05 -30.15
CA ARG A 141 -9.66 9.29 -31.28
C ARG A 141 -10.68 10.14 -32.04
N ASN A 142 -11.96 9.75 -32.01
CA ASN A 142 -13.06 10.44 -32.70
C ASN A 142 -13.93 11.31 -31.77
N ARG A 143 -13.57 11.44 -30.49
CA ARG A 143 -14.34 12.22 -29.50
C ARG A 143 -13.70 13.59 -29.26
N GLN A 144 -14.54 14.62 -29.18
CA GLN A 144 -14.13 15.91 -28.62
C GLN A 144 -14.17 15.77 -27.10
N VAL A 145 -13.01 15.89 -26.48
CA VAL A 145 -12.83 15.77 -25.03
C VAL A 145 -12.67 17.16 -24.46
N LYS A 146 -13.45 17.48 -23.43
CA LYS A 146 -13.29 18.72 -22.67
C LYS A 146 -12.30 18.47 -21.55
N VAL A 147 -11.31 19.36 -21.43
CA VAL A 147 -10.25 19.30 -20.43
C VAL A 147 -10.44 20.47 -19.47
N SER A 148 -10.55 20.19 -18.17
CA SER A 148 -10.69 21.21 -17.13
C SER A 148 -9.83 20.88 -15.91
N ALA A 149 -9.32 21.90 -15.23
CA ALA A 149 -8.65 21.72 -13.94
C ALA A 149 -9.71 21.60 -12.84
N VAL A 150 -9.54 20.64 -11.95
CA VAL A 150 -10.44 20.36 -10.83
C VAL A 150 -9.63 20.12 -9.55
N GLY A 151 -10.28 20.21 -8.40
CA GLY A 151 -9.66 19.94 -7.11
C GLY A 151 -9.52 18.44 -6.82
N GLN A 152 -8.60 18.10 -5.92
CA GLN A 152 -8.47 16.73 -5.38
C GLN A 152 -9.76 16.24 -4.73
N GLU A 153 -10.56 17.14 -4.15
CA GLU A 153 -11.83 16.82 -3.51
C GLU A 153 -12.84 16.26 -4.52
N GLU A 154 -12.83 16.75 -5.76
CA GLU A 154 -13.71 16.25 -6.82
C GLU A 154 -13.29 14.83 -7.25
N LEU A 155 -11.98 14.57 -7.35
CA LEU A 155 -11.44 13.23 -7.58
C LEU A 155 -11.83 12.27 -6.44
N MET A 156 -11.67 12.69 -5.19
CA MET A 156 -12.02 11.88 -4.02
C MET A 156 -13.52 11.56 -3.99
N LYS A 157 -14.38 12.55 -4.25
CA LYS A 157 -15.84 12.34 -4.37
C LYS A 157 -16.19 11.41 -5.53
N ALA A 158 -15.47 11.49 -6.64
CA ALA A 158 -15.67 10.61 -7.79
C ALA A 158 -15.30 9.15 -7.47
N ILE A 159 -14.21 8.92 -6.73
CA ILE A 159 -13.73 7.58 -6.34
C ILE A 159 -14.56 6.99 -5.19
N PHE A 160 -14.97 7.81 -4.22
CA PHE A 160 -15.71 7.43 -3.02
C PHE A 160 -17.13 8.05 -2.96
N PRO A 161 -18.00 7.84 -3.98
CA PRO A 161 -19.27 8.55 -4.12
C PRO A 161 -20.34 8.17 -3.08
N ARG A 162 -20.17 7.06 -2.36
CA ARG A 162 -21.17 6.55 -1.40
C ARG A 162 -20.82 6.85 0.05
N VAL A 163 -19.70 7.52 0.30
CA VAL A 163 -19.30 7.86 1.67
C VAL A 163 -20.30 8.86 2.23
N LYS A 164 -20.83 8.55 3.41
CA LYS A 164 -21.79 9.38 4.14
C LYS A 164 -21.07 10.11 5.25
N CYS A 165 -21.55 11.31 5.58
CA CYS A 165 -21.05 12.10 6.70
C CYS A 165 -19.52 12.27 6.69
N CYS A 166 -18.96 12.50 5.50
CA CYS A 166 -17.53 12.76 5.32
C CYS A 166 -17.36 13.80 4.23
N GLU A 167 -16.55 14.81 4.50
CA GLU A 167 -16.09 15.78 3.50
C GLU A 167 -14.60 15.59 3.27
N PHE A 168 -14.13 15.86 2.07
CA PHE A 168 -12.70 15.82 1.75
C PHE A 168 -12.18 17.25 1.62
N VAL A 169 -11.01 17.52 2.23
CA VAL A 169 -10.18 18.71 1.95
C VAL A 169 -8.86 18.20 1.39
N GLY A 170 -8.59 18.49 0.12
CA GLY A 170 -7.66 17.73 -0.70
C GLY A 170 -8.04 16.24 -0.72
N THR A 171 -7.13 15.39 -0.23
CA THR A 171 -7.35 13.94 -0.05
C THR A 171 -7.64 13.55 1.40
N VAL A 172 -7.67 14.51 2.33
CA VAL A 172 -7.87 14.26 3.76
C VAL A 172 -9.38 14.23 4.07
N PRO A 173 -9.90 13.12 4.61
CA PRO A 173 -11.29 13.01 5.03
C PRO A 173 -11.55 13.68 6.39
N TYR A 174 -12.70 14.32 6.51
CA TYR A 174 -13.26 14.91 7.73
C TYR A 174 -14.63 14.31 7.97
N VAL A 175 -14.72 13.40 8.94
CA VAL A 175 -15.99 12.78 9.33
C VAL A 175 -16.82 13.79 10.12
N THR A 176 -18.04 14.01 9.66
CA THR A 176 -19.01 14.91 10.27
C THR A 176 -20.04 14.14 11.08
N GLN A 177 -20.67 14.81 12.05
CA GLN A 177 -21.75 14.21 12.82
C GLN A 177 -22.98 14.01 11.93
N ALA A 178 -23.59 12.83 12.01
CA ALA A 178 -24.83 12.54 11.32
C ALA A 178 -25.97 13.43 11.82
N LYS A 179 -26.75 13.99 10.89
CA LYS A 179 -28.01 14.68 11.21
C LYS A 179 -29.08 13.65 11.59
N GLU A 180 -30.18 14.11 12.20
CA GLU A 180 -31.27 13.28 12.74
C GLU A 180 -31.89 12.27 11.75
N HIS A 181 -31.72 12.48 10.44
CA HIS A 181 -32.25 11.61 9.38
C HIS A 181 -31.17 11.05 8.44
N GLU A 182 -29.90 11.20 8.79
CA GLU A 182 -28.77 10.70 8.00
C GLU A 182 -28.14 9.48 8.68
N SER A 183 -27.70 8.49 7.90
CA SER A 183 -26.87 7.42 8.45
C SER A 183 -25.47 7.96 8.74
N ALA A 184 -24.90 7.60 9.88
CA ALA A 184 -23.52 7.93 10.22
C ALA A 184 -22.49 7.38 9.22
N PHE A 185 -21.24 7.83 9.36
CA PHE A 185 -20.11 7.28 8.64
C PHE A 185 -20.01 5.76 8.87
N GLN A 186 -19.87 5.00 7.79
CA GLN A 186 -19.87 3.53 7.76
C GLN A 186 -18.62 2.97 7.08
N GLY A 187 -17.57 3.79 6.95
CA GLY A 187 -16.39 3.47 6.18
C GLY A 187 -16.35 4.18 4.82
N PHE A 188 -15.19 4.10 4.18
CA PHE A 188 -14.98 4.67 2.85
C PHE A 188 -15.56 3.81 1.72
N LEU A 189 -15.74 2.52 1.98
CA LEU A 189 -16.21 1.53 1.03
C LEU A 189 -17.18 0.58 1.72
N VAL A 190 -18.24 0.20 1.02
CA VAL A 190 -19.10 -0.90 1.45
C VAL A 190 -18.73 -2.20 0.73
N GLU A 191 -18.91 -3.33 1.42
CA GLU A 191 -18.51 -4.64 0.90
C GLU A 191 -19.20 -4.98 -0.43
N GLU A 192 -20.45 -4.53 -0.61
CA GLU A 192 -21.22 -4.75 -1.84
C GLU A 192 -20.58 -4.11 -3.07
N GLU A 193 -19.89 -2.97 -2.91
CA GLU A 193 -19.18 -2.32 -4.01
C GLU A 193 -17.98 -3.15 -4.46
N LEU A 194 -17.20 -3.68 -3.51
CA LEU A 194 -16.05 -4.53 -3.79
C LEU A 194 -16.47 -5.88 -4.39
N ARG A 195 -17.55 -6.48 -3.86
CA ARG A 195 -18.14 -7.71 -4.40
C ARG A 195 -18.63 -7.54 -5.83
N SER A 196 -19.27 -6.41 -6.13
CA SER A 196 -19.73 -6.08 -7.48
C SER A 196 -18.56 -5.87 -8.44
N LEU A 197 -17.49 -5.23 -7.98
CA LEU A 197 -16.26 -5.06 -8.76
C LEU A 197 -15.63 -6.40 -9.16
N VAL A 198 -15.51 -7.34 -8.21
CA VAL A 198 -15.05 -8.72 -8.48
C VAL A 198 -15.99 -9.45 -9.44
N LYS A 199 -17.30 -9.28 -9.30
CA LYS A 199 -18.27 -9.89 -10.21
C LYS A 199 -18.08 -9.41 -11.65
N PHE A 200 -17.81 -8.12 -11.85
CA PHE A 200 -17.54 -7.56 -13.17
C PHE A 200 -16.21 -8.04 -13.75
N ALA A 201 -15.17 -8.14 -12.93
CA ALA A 201 -13.89 -8.71 -13.34
C ALA A 201 -14.03 -10.18 -13.78
N ASN A 202 -14.86 -10.98 -13.10
CA ASN A 202 -15.01 -12.42 -13.35
C ASN A 202 -15.68 -12.77 -14.68
N LYS A 203 -16.50 -11.85 -15.22
CA LYS A 203 -17.35 -12.11 -16.38
C LYS A 203 -17.17 -11.02 -17.43
N PRO A 204 -15.95 -10.84 -17.97
CA PRO A 204 -15.69 -9.89 -19.04
C PRO A 204 -16.60 -10.24 -20.23
N GLY A 205 -17.45 -9.31 -20.65
CA GLY A 205 -18.44 -9.53 -21.73
C GLY A 205 -19.90 -9.67 -21.31
N LYS A 206 -20.24 -9.80 -20.02
CA LYS A 206 -21.66 -9.86 -19.60
C LYS A 206 -22.35 -8.51 -19.48
N THR A 207 -21.58 -7.43 -19.33
CA THR A 207 -22.08 -6.07 -19.47
C THR A 207 -21.48 -5.47 -20.74
N VAL A 208 -22.22 -4.54 -21.35
CA VAL A 208 -21.77 -3.83 -22.56
C VAL A 208 -20.38 -3.21 -22.34
N PHE A 209 -20.13 -2.68 -21.15
CA PHE A 209 -18.88 -2.00 -20.80
C PHE A 209 -17.72 -2.95 -20.53
N CYS A 210 -17.94 -4.06 -19.82
CA CYS A 210 -16.88 -5.04 -19.55
C CYS A 210 -16.53 -5.89 -20.77
N LYS A 211 -17.33 -5.83 -21.85
CA LYS A 211 -17.03 -6.50 -23.12
C LYS A 211 -15.83 -5.88 -23.82
N ASP A 212 -15.81 -4.57 -23.96
CA ASP A 212 -14.76 -3.89 -24.73
C ASP A 212 -13.63 -3.37 -23.84
N SER A 213 -13.84 -3.33 -22.52
CA SER A 213 -12.81 -2.94 -21.55
C SER A 213 -12.82 -3.80 -20.30
N PRO A 214 -12.38 -5.07 -20.41
CA PRO A 214 -12.33 -6.01 -19.29
C PRO A 214 -11.33 -5.61 -18.20
N GLN A 215 -10.39 -4.70 -18.48
CA GLN A 215 -9.41 -4.19 -17.53
C GLN A 215 -10.00 -3.22 -16.49
N ARG A 216 -11.14 -2.55 -16.80
CA ARG A 216 -11.70 -1.47 -15.96
C ARG A 216 -11.91 -1.84 -14.49
N PRO A 217 -12.43 -3.03 -14.14
CA PRO A 217 -12.57 -3.39 -12.74
C PRO A 217 -11.25 -3.34 -11.98
N TYR A 218 -10.15 -3.77 -12.62
CA TYR A 218 -8.81 -3.74 -12.02
C TYR A 218 -8.28 -2.31 -11.92
N GLU A 219 -8.45 -1.49 -12.95
CA GLU A 219 -8.07 -0.07 -12.93
C GLU A 219 -8.83 0.72 -11.85
N ALA A 220 -10.09 0.37 -11.62
CA ALA A 220 -10.90 0.92 -10.55
C ALA A 220 -10.39 0.49 -9.16
N MET A 221 -10.02 -0.79 -8.98
CA MET A 221 -9.38 -1.24 -7.74
C MET A 221 -8.04 -0.53 -7.50
N ILE A 222 -7.21 -0.38 -8.54
CA ILE A 222 -5.96 0.40 -8.48
C ILE A 222 -6.25 1.84 -8.02
N SER A 223 -7.25 2.49 -8.61
CA SER A 223 -7.63 3.86 -8.23
C SER A 223 -8.15 3.94 -6.79
N LEU A 224 -8.92 2.94 -6.34
CA LEU A 224 -9.37 2.83 -4.94
C LEU A 224 -8.18 2.74 -3.99
N LEU A 225 -7.20 1.88 -4.28
CA LEU A 225 -6.00 1.71 -3.45
C LEU A 225 -5.11 2.95 -3.43
N ALA A 226 -4.87 3.54 -4.59
CA ALA A 226 -4.05 4.74 -4.74
C ALA A 226 -4.63 5.94 -3.97
N LYS A 227 -5.95 6.04 -3.90
CA LYS A 227 -6.65 7.18 -3.29
C LYS A 227 -7.33 6.85 -1.97
N TYR A 228 -7.19 5.64 -1.44
CA TYR A 228 -7.72 5.32 -0.11
C TYR A 228 -7.06 6.25 0.92
N PRO A 229 -7.81 6.83 1.87
CA PRO A 229 -7.27 7.76 2.87
C PRO A 229 -6.35 7.10 3.91
N TRP A 230 -5.26 6.49 3.48
CA TRP A 230 -4.39 5.70 4.35
C TRP A 230 -3.83 6.50 5.53
N GLN A 231 -3.54 7.80 5.33
CA GLN A 231 -3.07 8.72 6.36
C GLN A 231 -4.05 8.91 7.53
N SER A 232 -5.34 8.68 7.30
CA SER A 232 -6.40 8.85 8.29
C SER A 232 -6.71 7.54 9.01
N ASN A 233 -5.65 6.92 9.54
CA ASN A 233 -5.68 5.60 10.18
C ASN A 233 -6.46 5.57 11.52
N ASP A 234 -6.92 6.72 12.00
CA ASP A 234 -7.87 6.89 13.10
C ASP A 234 -9.34 6.73 12.69
N ILE A 235 -9.65 6.72 11.38
CA ILE A 235 -11.04 6.74 10.90
C ILE A 235 -11.53 5.36 10.46
N TYR A 236 -10.63 4.49 9.99
CA TYR A 236 -10.96 3.15 9.53
C TYR A 236 -10.33 2.06 10.41
N THR A 237 -11.00 0.92 10.43
CA THR A 237 -10.74 -0.23 11.28
C THR A 237 -9.89 -1.29 10.60
N LEU A 238 -9.32 -2.19 11.41
CA LEU A 238 -8.59 -3.37 10.93
C LEU A 238 -9.46 -4.22 9.99
N LYS A 239 -10.73 -4.41 10.36
CA LYS A 239 -11.70 -5.17 9.57
C LYS A 239 -11.94 -4.56 8.19
N GLU A 240 -12.02 -3.24 8.08
CA GLU A 240 -12.16 -2.55 6.79
C GLU A 240 -10.91 -2.71 5.92
N ARG A 241 -9.71 -2.61 6.51
CA ARG A 241 -8.44 -2.89 5.82
C ARG A 241 -8.40 -4.33 5.31
N ASP A 242 -8.71 -5.30 6.16
CA ASP A 242 -8.68 -6.72 5.81
C ASP A 242 -9.73 -7.09 4.76
N MET A 243 -10.91 -6.46 4.81
CA MET A 243 -11.93 -6.57 3.76
C MET A 243 -11.38 -6.10 2.42
N LEU A 244 -10.78 -4.90 2.37
CA LEU A 244 -10.18 -4.37 1.15
C LEU A 244 -9.08 -5.29 0.62
N PHE A 245 -8.17 -5.74 1.49
CA PHE A 245 -7.10 -6.67 1.13
C PHE A 245 -7.65 -7.98 0.54
N TYR A 246 -8.65 -8.59 1.17
CA TYR A 246 -9.29 -9.82 0.68
C TYR A 246 -9.81 -9.67 -0.76
N TYR A 247 -10.43 -8.53 -1.08
CA TYR A 247 -10.91 -8.27 -2.43
C TYR A 247 -9.78 -7.98 -3.43
N VAL A 248 -8.69 -7.32 -3.01
CA VAL A 248 -7.47 -7.15 -3.82
C VAL A 248 -6.84 -8.49 -4.17
N GLU A 249 -6.62 -9.36 -3.17
CA GLU A 249 -6.05 -10.70 -3.38
C GLU A 249 -6.91 -11.50 -4.36
N LYS A 250 -8.23 -11.47 -4.17
CA LYS A 250 -9.18 -12.16 -5.04
C LYS A 250 -9.11 -11.67 -6.48
N MET A 251 -9.00 -10.36 -6.69
CA MET A 251 -8.84 -9.79 -8.03
C MET A 251 -7.49 -10.16 -8.64
N ALA A 252 -6.40 -10.08 -7.89
CA ALA A 252 -5.06 -10.44 -8.34
C ALA A 252 -5.00 -11.92 -8.79
N ARG A 253 -5.51 -12.85 -7.97
CA ARG A 253 -5.59 -14.28 -8.30
C ARG A 253 -6.40 -14.53 -9.57
N GLN A 254 -7.50 -13.81 -9.72
CA GLN A 254 -8.37 -13.94 -10.88
C GLN A 254 -7.70 -13.40 -12.16
N LEU A 255 -7.03 -12.25 -12.08
CA LEU A 255 -6.27 -11.70 -13.21
C LEU A 255 -5.13 -12.64 -13.61
N LEU A 256 -4.41 -13.20 -12.64
CA LEU A 256 -3.37 -14.20 -12.87
C LEU A 256 -3.91 -15.40 -13.65
N GLY A 257 -5.08 -15.93 -13.28
CA GLY A 257 -5.73 -17.03 -14.02
C GLY A 257 -6.21 -16.63 -15.42
N GLN A 258 -6.56 -15.36 -15.64
CA GLN A 258 -7.03 -14.84 -16.93
C GLN A 258 -5.90 -14.56 -17.92
N ILE A 259 -4.69 -14.23 -17.44
CA ILE A 259 -3.55 -13.88 -18.31
C ILE A 259 -3.22 -15.03 -19.29
N PRO A 260 -2.95 -16.28 -18.86
CA PRO A 260 -2.71 -17.39 -19.78
C PRO A 260 -3.92 -17.70 -20.66
N ALA A 261 -5.13 -17.66 -20.09
CA ALA A 261 -6.37 -17.99 -20.80
C ALA A 261 -6.67 -17.03 -21.96
N HIS A 262 -6.11 -15.82 -21.93
CA HIS A 262 -6.25 -14.84 -22.99
C HIS A 262 -4.98 -14.63 -23.82
N GLN A 263 -3.92 -15.44 -23.65
CA GLN A 263 -2.77 -15.40 -24.55
C GLN A 263 -3.21 -15.65 -25.99
N GLY A 264 -2.91 -14.70 -26.89
CA GLY A 264 -3.34 -14.72 -28.29
C GLY A 264 -4.83 -14.44 -28.54
N GLY A 265 -5.63 -14.19 -27.50
CA GLY A 265 -7.06 -13.88 -27.60
C GLY A 265 -7.38 -12.38 -27.68
N ALA A 266 -8.66 -12.04 -27.84
CA ALA A 266 -9.12 -10.65 -28.00
C ALA A 266 -8.77 -9.71 -26.83
N PHE A 267 -8.48 -10.25 -25.65
CA PHE A 267 -8.19 -9.48 -24.44
C PHE A 267 -6.71 -9.47 -24.02
N HIS A 268 -5.81 -10.10 -24.79
CA HIS A 268 -4.39 -10.21 -24.42
C HIS A 268 -3.69 -8.86 -24.17
N THR A 269 -4.12 -7.78 -24.86
CA THR A 269 -3.57 -6.44 -24.67
C THR A 269 -4.14 -5.69 -23.47
N ARG A 270 -5.26 -6.15 -22.91
CA ARG A 270 -6.01 -5.47 -21.83
C ARG A 270 -5.91 -6.22 -20.50
N LEU A 271 -5.93 -7.55 -20.53
CA LEU A 271 -5.72 -8.42 -19.36
C LEU A 271 -4.33 -9.06 -19.48
N ASN A 272 -3.33 -8.41 -18.90
CA ASN A 272 -1.93 -8.77 -19.10
C ASN A 272 -1.12 -8.65 -17.81
N ALA A 273 0.13 -9.13 -17.86
CA ALA A 273 1.08 -9.07 -16.76
C ALA A 273 1.36 -7.64 -16.27
N GLN A 274 1.29 -6.63 -17.14
CA GLN A 274 1.52 -5.24 -16.77
C GLN A 274 0.40 -4.72 -15.87
N LEU A 275 -0.87 -5.06 -16.15
CA LEU A 275 -2.01 -4.70 -15.31
C LEU A 275 -1.95 -5.41 -13.94
N LEU A 276 -1.53 -6.68 -13.94
CA LEU A 276 -1.29 -7.41 -12.68
C LEU A 276 -0.18 -6.75 -11.86
N THR A 277 0.89 -6.35 -12.55
CA THR A 277 2.01 -5.65 -11.93
C THR A 277 1.58 -4.33 -11.32
N GLU A 278 0.83 -3.52 -12.05
CA GLU A 278 0.29 -2.25 -11.54
C GLU A 278 -0.57 -2.47 -10.28
N LEU A 279 -1.50 -3.44 -10.30
CA LEU A 279 -2.34 -3.77 -9.15
C LEU A 279 -1.52 -4.15 -7.92
N VAL A 280 -0.54 -5.04 -8.08
CA VAL A 280 0.28 -5.54 -6.97
C VAL A 280 1.25 -4.47 -6.47
N VAL A 281 1.85 -3.70 -7.37
CA VAL A 281 2.77 -2.60 -7.00
C VAL A 281 2.02 -1.51 -6.23
N VAL A 282 0.82 -1.10 -6.68
CA VAL A 282 -0.01 -0.12 -5.96
C VAL A 282 -0.43 -0.67 -4.60
N ALA A 283 -0.87 -1.93 -4.52
CA ALA A 283 -1.21 -2.58 -3.25
C ALA A 283 -0.02 -2.63 -2.28
N CYS A 284 1.18 -2.99 -2.77
CA CYS A 284 2.39 -3.02 -1.94
C CYS A 284 2.90 -1.62 -1.56
N GLY A 285 2.50 -0.58 -2.30
CA GLY A 285 2.75 0.82 -1.94
C GLY A 285 1.79 1.37 -0.87
N CYS A 286 0.71 0.65 -0.55
CA CYS A 286 -0.26 1.10 0.45
C CYS A 286 0.31 0.93 1.87
N CYS A 287 0.41 2.03 2.62
CA CYS A 287 0.93 2.00 4.00
C CYS A 287 -0.01 1.35 5.01
N GLY A 288 -1.28 1.11 4.67
CA GLY A 288 -2.21 0.36 5.52
C GLY A 288 -2.16 -1.17 5.36
N PHE A 289 -1.48 -1.69 4.33
CA PHE A 289 -1.24 -3.13 4.21
C PHE A 289 0.05 -3.50 4.94
N ASN A 290 -0.03 -4.48 5.83
CA ASN A 290 1.14 -4.92 6.60
C ASN A 290 2.12 -5.74 5.74
N SER A 291 3.33 -5.94 6.25
CA SER A 291 4.40 -6.62 5.50
C SER A 291 4.02 -8.06 5.09
N ASN A 292 3.24 -8.78 5.90
CA ASN A 292 2.78 -10.13 5.57
C ASN A 292 1.83 -10.12 4.36
N GLN A 293 0.84 -9.22 4.37
CA GLN A 293 -0.11 -9.03 3.28
C GLN A 293 0.60 -8.66 1.97
N GLN A 294 1.57 -7.74 2.03
CA GLN A 294 2.37 -7.35 0.87
C GLN A 294 3.18 -8.54 0.31
N ALA A 295 3.87 -9.28 1.19
CA ALA A 295 4.63 -10.47 0.81
C ALA A 295 3.74 -11.56 0.19
N HIS A 296 2.55 -11.77 0.76
CA HIS A 296 1.55 -12.72 0.25
C HIS A 296 1.09 -12.37 -1.17
N LEU A 297 0.81 -11.09 -1.45
CA LEU A 297 0.43 -10.65 -2.80
C LEU A 297 1.55 -10.87 -3.82
N VAL A 298 2.81 -10.62 -3.46
CA VAL A 298 3.94 -10.88 -4.35
C VAL A 298 4.10 -12.39 -4.60
N ALA A 299 4.08 -13.20 -3.55
CA ALA A 299 4.18 -14.65 -3.66
C ALA A 299 3.05 -15.25 -4.51
N LEU A 300 1.83 -14.72 -4.38
CA LEU A 300 0.66 -15.13 -5.16
C LEU A 300 0.87 -15.00 -6.67
N THR A 301 1.69 -14.06 -7.12
CA THR A 301 1.87 -13.77 -8.55
C THR A 301 2.72 -14.80 -9.28
N ASP A 302 3.37 -15.71 -8.57
CA ASP A 302 4.17 -16.81 -9.14
C ASP A 302 5.16 -16.34 -10.23
N GLY A 303 5.79 -15.18 -10.03
CA GLY A 303 6.78 -14.61 -10.95
C GLY A 303 6.22 -13.92 -12.20
N PHE A 304 4.90 -13.75 -12.34
CA PHE A 304 4.27 -13.08 -13.50
C PHE A 304 4.43 -11.55 -13.51
N LEU A 305 5.04 -10.96 -12.48
CA LEU A 305 5.26 -9.52 -12.40
C LEU A 305 6.31 -9.06 -13.42
N THR A 306 6.06 -7.93 -14.08
CA THR A 306 6.98 -7.33 -15.06
C THR A 306 8.09 -6.50 -14.39
N MET A 307 8.06 -6.37 -13.06
CA MET A 307 9.09 -5.71 -12.27
C MET A 307 9.21 -6.34 -10.89
N GLN A 308 10.38 -6.22 -10.27
CA GLN A 308 10.59 -6.67 -8.90
C GLN A 308 10.02 -5.67 -7.90
N ILE A 309 9.37 -6.19 -6.86
CA ILE A 309 8.88 -5.41 -5.73
C ILE A 309 9.82 -5.68 -4.55
N PRO A 310 10.51 -4.65 -4.02
CA PRO A 310 11.43 -4.85 -2.91
C PRO A 310 10.62 -5.09 -1.63
N ILE A 311 10.60 -6.35 -1.18
CA ILE A 311 9.98 -6.76 0.09
C ILE A 311 11.07 -7.43 0.94
N SER A 312 11.10 -7.12 2.23
CA SER A 312 12.01 -7.80 3.17
C SER A 312 11.73 -9.31 3.19
N ARG A 313 12.77 -10.13 3.27
CA ARG A 313 12.61 -11.59 3.39
C ARG A 313 11.88 -12.01 4.66
N LEU A 314 11.86 -11.14 5.68
CA LEU A 314 11.15 -11.35 6.94
C LEU A 314 9.69 -10.88 6.90
N ALA A 315 9.27 -10.20 5.82
CA ALA A 315 7.92 -9.66 5.68
C ALA A 315 6.83 -10.75 5.82
N PHE A 316 7.05 -11.93 5.25
CA PHE A 316 6.12 -13.06 5.35
C PHE A 316 5.94 -13.55 6.81
N TYR A 317 6.92 -13.31 7.67
CA TYR A 317 6.91 -13.73 9.07
C TYR A 317 6.54 -12.60 10.04
N ALA A 318 6.38 -11.37 9.54
CA ALA A 318 6.05 -10.21 10.35
C ALA A 318 4.71 -10.44 11.07
N PRO A 319 4.67 -10.40 12.41
CA PRO A 319 3.48 -10.77 13.18
C PRO A 319 2.55 -9.57 13.44
N PHE A 320 2.79 -8.45 12.78
CA PHE A 320 2.13 -7.18 13.04
C PHE A 320 0.88 -7.00 12.18
N ASP A 321 -0.19 -6.54 12.81
CA ASP A 321 -1.43 -6.14 12.16
C ASP A 321 -1.27 -4.76 11.50
N CYS A 322 -0.57 -3.81 12.13
CA CYS A 322 -0.41 -2.43 11.65
C CYS A 322 1.04 -2.04 11.36
N LEU A 323 2.02 -2.43 12.19
CA LEU A 323 3.41 -2.09 11.92
C LEU A 323 3.92 -2.80 10.66
N ALA A 324 4.74 -2.10 9.88
CA ALA A 324 5.38 -2.64 8.70
C ALA A 324 6.86 -2.26 8.66
N VAL A 325 7.65 -3.02 7.91
CA VAL A 325 9.05 -2.67 7.63
C VAL A 325 9.08 -1.37 6.82
N HIS A 326 9.82 -0.38 7.30
CA HIS A 326 10.02 0.88 6.59
C HIS A 326 10.60 0.62 5.20
N PRO A 327 10.00 1.15 4.13
CA PRO A 327 10.53 1.00 2.78
C PRO A 327 11.98 1.50 2.69
N GLY A 328 12.88 0.65 2.20
CA GLY A 328 14.31 0.95 2.11
C GLY A 328 15.12 0.72 3.38
N ALA A 329 14.53 0.20 4.47
CA ALA A 329 15.31 -0.27 5.61
C ALA A 329 16.28 -1.38 5.17
N GLN A 330 17.50 -1.36 5.71
CA GLN A 330 18.51 -2.38 5.42
C GLN A 330 18.07 -3.73 6.00
N GLU A 331 18.15 -4.81 5.22
CA GLU A 331 17.70 -6.14 5.65
C GLU A 331 18.39 -6.60 6.94
N PHE A 332 19.71 -6.36 7.03
CA PHE A 332 20.52 -6.62 8.22
C PHE A 332 20.01 -5.93 9.50
N LEU A 333 19.45 -4.73 9.36
CA LEU A 333 18.85 -4.00 10.48
C LEU A 333 17.51 -4.63 10.88
N VAL A 334 16.68 -5.00 9.91
CA VAL A 334 15.40 -5.69 10.15
C VAL A 334 15.64 -7.02 10.87
N GLU A 335 16.63 -7.78 10.42
CA GLU A 335 17.03 -9.04 11.05
C GLU A 335 17.51 -8.85 12.48
N TYR A 336 18.36 -7.85 12.73
CA TYR A 336 18.85 -7.55 14.07
C TYR A 336 17.69 -7.31 15.04
N PHE A 337 16.76 -6.43 14.70
CA PHE A 337 15.58 -6.19 15.55
C PHE A 337 14.67 -7.41 15.67
N THR A 338 14.56 -8.23 14.62
CA THR A 338 13.80 -9.49 14.65
C THR A 338 14.41 -10.47 15.65
N ILE A 339 15.73 -10.61 15.67
CA ILE A 339 16.46 -11.42 16.66
C ILE A 339 16.21 -10.88 18.07
N LEU A 340 16.27 -9.57 18.29
CA LEU A 340 16.00 -8.98 19.61
C LEU A 340 14.58 -9.29 20.08
N ILE A 341 13.57 -9.14 19.22
CA ILE A 341 12.17 -9.49 19.55
C ILE A 341 12.07 -10.98 19.89
N ARG A 342 12.71 -11.84 19.10
CA ARG A 342 12.74 -13.29 19.33
C ARG A 342 13.35 -13.64 20.69
N GLU A 343 14.52 -13.09 21.00
CA GLU A 343 15.18 -13.32 22.29
C GLU A 343 14.32 -12.80 23.45
N GLY A 344 13.73 -11.62 23.31
CA GLY A 344 12.84 -11.05 24.33
C GLY A 344 11.61 -11.88 24.63
N THR A 345 11.15 -12.66 23.66
CA THR A 345 9.94 -13.48 23.81
C THR A 345 10.24 -14.95 24.14
N LEU A 346 11.49 -15.42 23.97
CA LEU A 346 11.85 -16.83 24.17
C LEU A 346 12.82 -17.10 25.33
N ARG A 347 13.45 -16.10 25.92
CA ARG A 347 14.39 -16.32 27.03
C ARG A 347 13.67 -16.56 28.35
N GLU A 348 14.07 -17.63 29.04
CA GLU A 348 13.61 -17.97 30.40
C GLU A 348 14.04 -16.93 31.44
N ASP A 349 15.16 -16.23 31.22
CA ASP A 349 15.62 -15.16 32.12
C ASP A 349 14.75 -13.89 32.05
N LEU A 350 14.00 -13.73 30.94
CA LEU A 350 13.23 -12.52 30.65
C LEU A 350 11.72 -12.72 30.82
N ASN A 351 11.26 -13.97 30.91
CA ASN A 351 9.87 -14.35 30.93
C ASN A 351 9.60 -15.31 32.08
N ASP A 352 8.38 -15.34 32.60
CA ASP A 352 8.02 -16.33 33.63
C ASP A 352 8.26 -17.76 33.10
N PRO A 353 9.07 -18.59 33.80
CA PRO A 353 9.45 -19.91 33.29
C PRO A 353 8.27 -20.87 33.11
N GLN A 354 7.25 -20.79 33.98
CA GLN A 354 6.08 -21.67 33.89
C GLN A 354 5.21 -21.28 32.69
N TRP A 355 4.95 -19.99 32.53
CA TRP A 355 4.23 -19.45 31.38
C TRP A 355 4.94 -19.76 30.06
N LEU A 356 6.26 -19.56 30.01
CA LEU A 356 7.05 -19.80 28.81
C LEU A 356 7.05 -21.29 28.44
N ALA A 357 7.27 -22.19 29.40
CA ALA A 357 7.23 -23.63 29.17
C ALA A 357 5.86 -24.09 28.67
N ALA A 358 4.77 -23.61 29.28
CA ALA A 358 3.41 -23.91 28.85
C ALA A 358 3.11 -23.38 27.45
N THR A 359 3.55 -22.16 27.13
CA THR A 359 3.33 -21.53 25.83
C THR A 359 4.12 -22.22 24.72
N ILE A 360 5.38 -22.59 24.97
CA ILE A 360 6.19 -23.37 24.01
C ILE A 360 5.60 -24.76 23.81
N ALA A 361 5.08 -25.40 24.85
CA ALA A 361 4.41 -26.70 24.72
C ALA A 361 3.13 -26.60 23.86
N ALA A 362 2.37 -25.50 23.99
CA ALA A 362 1.20 -25.22 23.16
C ALA A 362 1.56 -24.85 21.71
N TYR A 363 2.70 -24.19 21.49
CA TYR A 363 3.17 -23.73 20.18
C TYR A 363 4.64 -24.12 19.91
N PRO A 364 4.95 -25.42 19.69
CA PRO A 364 6.33 -25.90 19.54
C PRO A 364 7.13 -25.20 18.43
N GLN A 365 6.44 -24.80 17.36
CA GLN A 365 7.02 -24.08 16.22
C GLN A 365 7.51 -22.66 16.55
N ALA A 366 7.15 -22.09 17.70
CA ALA A 366 7.52 -20.73 18.06
C ALA A 366 9.04 -20.52 18.11
N ARG A 367 9.80 -21.54 18.51
CA ARG A 367 11.27 -21.49 18.52
C ARG A 367 11.89 -21.34 17.12
N ALA A 368 11.19 -21.82 16.09
CA ALA A 368 11.62 -21.73 14.70
C ALA A 368 11.13 -20.44 14.01
N ARG A 369 10.22 -19.68 14.62
CA ARG A 369 9.68 -18.45 14.03
C ARG A 369 10.68 -17.30 14.18
N PRO A 370 10.87 -16.45 13.14
CA PRO A 370 11.78 -15.32 13.22
C PRO A 370 11.48 -14.35 14.36
N PHE A 371 10.20 -14.12 14.67
CA PHE A 371 9.76 -13.22 15.75
C PHE A 371 9.45 -13.94 17.08
N GLY A 372 9.84 -15.20 17.21
CA GLY A 372 9.63 -15.99 18.43
C GLY A 372 8.16 -16.12 18.82
N LEU A 373 7.85 -15.78 20.07
CA LEU A 373 6.51 -15.84 20.67
C LEU A 373 5.76 -14.50 20.61
N TYR A 374 6.22 -13.53 19.82
CA TYR A 374 5.49 -12.27 19.69
C TYR A 374 4.03 -12.52 19.27
N SER A 375 3.11 -11.92 20.02
CA SER A 375 1.70 -11.87 19.70
C SER A 375 1.22 -10.43 19.79
N SER A 376 0.35 -10.02 18.87
CA SER A 376 -0.29 -8.71 18.95
C SER A 376 -0.91 -8.51 20.34
N PRO A 377 -0.69 -7.36 20.99
CA PRO A 377 -1.22 -7.08 22.33
C PRO A 377 -2.75 -6.88 22.33
N VAL A 378 -3.37 -6.87 21.14
CA VAL A 378 -4.78 -6.58 20.97
C VAL A 378 -5.60 -7.87 20.99
N GLY A 379 -6.59 -7.92 21.88
CA GLY A 379 -7.45 -9.09 22.09
C GLY A 379 -8.50 -9.34 21.00
N GLN A 380 -9.56 -10.08 21.35
CA GLN A 380 -10.57 -10.56 20.40
C GLN A 380 -11.33 -9.45 19.64
N THR A 381 -11.37 -8.22 20.17
CA THR A 381 -12.05 -7.06 19.54
C THR A 381 -11.18 -6.31 18.53
N ARG A 382 -9.97 -6.81 18.21
CA ARG A 382 -9.01 -6.11 17.33
C ARG A 382 -9.58 -5.68 15.98
N GLY A 383 -10.51 -6.45 15.40
CA GLY A 383 -11.10 -6.14 14.10
C GLY A 383 -11.84 -4.80 14.08
N GLU A 384 -12.48 -4.42 15.19
CA GLU A 384 -13.27 -3.20 15.30
C GLU A 384 -12.43 -1.99 15.77
N MET A 385 -11.14 -2.21 16.09
CA MET A 385 -10.24 -1.13 16.47
C MET A 385 -9.70 -0.42 15.22
N THR A 386 -9.47 0.89 15.36
CA THR A 386 -8.83 1.69 14.33
C THR A 386 -7.38 1.24 14.14
N LEU A 387 -6.85 1.41 12.92
CA LEU A 387 -5.45 1.07 12.64
C LEU A 387 -4.50 1.85 13.55
N ARG A 388 -4.82 3.11 13.85
CA ARG A 388 -4.05 3.93 14.82
C ARG A 388 -3.95 3.26 16.18
N ALA A 389 -5.08 2.83 16.76
CA ALA A 389 -5.10 2.25 18.09
C ALA A 389 -4.29 0.93 18.14
N ILE A 390 -4.35 0.15 17.08
CA ILE A 390 -3.54 -1.08 16.94
C ILE A 390 -2.06 -0.72 16.80
N GLY A 391 -1.70 0.21 15.91
CA GLY A 391 -0.33 0.65 15.70
C GLY A 391 0.32 1.21 16.97
N GLU A 392 -0.44 1.95 17.79
CA GLU A 392 0.02 2.43 19.10
C GLU A 392 0.27 1.29 20.08
N ALA A 393 -0.66 0.32 20.16
CA ALA A 393 -0.51 -0.85 21.03
C ALA A 393 0.69 -1.73 20.61
N GLU A 394 0.86 -1.98 19.31
CA GLU A 394 1.99 -2.75 18.77
C GLU A 394 3.32 -2.02 18.99
N THR A 395 3.36 -0.69 18.76
CA THR A 395 4.55 0.13 19.01
C THR A 395 4.96 0.07 20.47
N PHE A 396 3.99 0.16 21.39
CA PHE A 396 4.24 0.06 22.82
C PHE A 396 4.82 -1.31 23.18
N GLU A 397 4.22 -2.39 22.70
CA GLU A 397 4.66 -3.75 23.02
C GLU A 397 6.04 -4.09 22.43
N VAL A 398 6.28 -3.73 21.17
CA VAL A 398 7.62 -3.88 20.55
C VAL A 398 8.66 -3.09 21.34
N SER A 399 8.34 -1.85 21.72
CA SER A 399 9.25 -1.01 22.52
C SER A 399 9.53 -1.61 23.89
N ARG A 400 8.53 -2.19 24.55
CA ARG A 400 8.66 -2.87 25.84
C ARG A 400 9.61 -4.06 25.73
N ILE A 401 9.38 -4.95 24.76
CA ILE A 401 10.21 -6.15 24.53
C ILE A 401 11.66 -5.74 24.25
N LEU A 402 11.88 -4.82 23.32
CA LEU A 402 13.22 -4.38 22.94
C LEU A 402 13.96 -3.71 24.10
N LYS A 403 13.28 -2.84 24.86
CA LYS A 403 13.85 -2.21 26.05
C LYS A 403 14.29 -3.25 27.08
N THR A 404 13.45 -4.25 27.34
CA THR A 404 13.78 -5.33 28.29
C THR A 404 15.02 -6.11 27.86
N VAL A 405 15.10 -6.52 26.59
CA VAL A 405 16.24 -7.31 26.06
C VAL A 405 17.53 -6.51 26.09
N LEU A 406 17.50 -5.26 25.64
CA LEU A 406 18.69 -4.42 25.58
C LEU A 406 19.22 -4.11 26.98
N ASN A 407 18.35 -3.77 27.93
CA ASN A 407 18.76 -3.54 29.32
C ASN A 407 19.39 -4.79 29.94
N TYR A 408 18.78 -5.95 29.74
CA TYR A 408 19.31 -7.21 30.24
C TYR A 408 20.68 -7.55 29.63
N ALA A 409 20.86 -7.30 28.33
CA ALA A 409 22.15 -7.50 27.66
C ALA A 409 23.23 -6.52 28.14
N THR A 410 22.88 -5.28 28.47
CA THR A 410 23.80 -4.33 29.11
C THR A 410 24.24 -4.79 30.51
N GLU A 411 23.33 -5.37 31.29
CA GLU A 411 23.61 -5.90 32.62
C GLU A 411 24.39 -7.22 32.59
N ASN A 412 24.37 -7.93 31.46
CA ASN A 412 25.01 -9.24 31.29
C ASN A 412 25.93 -9.27 30.05
N PRO A 413 27.13 -8.66 30.10
CA PRO A 413 28.02 -8.55 28.92
C PRO A 413 28.48 -9.90 28.33
N GLN A 414 28.44 -10.98 29.13
CA GLN A 414 28.64 -12.36 28.67
C GLN A 414 27.56 -12.84 27.68
N LEU A 415 26.44 -12.13 27.60
CA LEU A 415 25.33 -12.44 26.72
C LEU A 415 25.66 -11.97 25.31
N HIS A 416 26.07 -12.93 24.48
CA HIS A 416 26.27 -12.69 23.08
C HIS A 416 24.90 -12.52 22.40
N LEU A 417 24.43 -11.27 22.29
CA LEU A 417 23.38 -10.96 21.32
C LEU A 417 23.93 -11.35 19.94
N LEU A 418 23.23 -12.24 19.23
CA LEU A 418 23.68 -12.73 17.93
C LEU A 418 23.96 -11.52 17.02
N ASN A 419 25.24 -11.23 16.79
CA ASN A 419 25.59 -10.37 15.68
C ASN A 419 25.27 -11.16 14.40
N ILE A 420 24.69 -10.51 13.42
CA ILE A 420 24.33 -11.11 12.13
C ILE A 420 25.56 -11.69 11.38
N TRP A 421 26.78 -11.42 11.85
CA TRP A 421 28.03 -11.94 11.30
C TRP A 421 28.41 -13.34 11.80
N SER A 422 27.94 -13.71 12.99
CA SER A 422 28.14 -15.03 13.62
C SER A 422 27.20 -16.09 13.04
N HIS A 423 26.16 -15.67 12.35
CA HIS A 423 25.27 -16.51 11.55
C HIS A 423 24.85 -15.71 10.31
N PRO A 424 25.51 -15.87 9.14
CA PRO A 424 25.28 -15.00 7.99
C PRO A 424 23.84 -15.04 7.44
N GLN A 425 23.04 -16.04 7.83
CA GLN A 425 21.62 -16.14 7.50
C GLN A 425 20.87 -16.95 8.60
N PRO A 426 20.47 -16.35 9.74
CA PRO A 426 19.83 -17.09 10.83
C PRO A 426 18.43 -17.61 10.45
N PHE A 427 17.85 -17.08 9.38
CA PHE A 427 16.52 -17.43 8.86
C PHE A 427 16.54 -17.82 7.37
N ALA A 428 17.60 -18.51 6.91
CA ALA A 428 17.64 -19.14 5.58
C ALA A 428 16.61 -20.29 5.48
N GLY A 429 15.32 -19.96 5.40
CA GLY A 429 14.29 -20.87 4.92
C GLY A 429 14.24 -20.88 3.40
N PRO A 430 13.64 -21.92 2.76
CA PRO A 430 13.68 -22.09 1.32
C PRO A 430 12.64 -21.17 0.66
N TYR A 431 13.00 -19.93 0.38
CA TYR A 431 12.21 -19.03 -0.47
C TYR A 431 13.14 -18.18 -1.34
#